data_AF-A0A6G1HMU5-F1
#
_entry.id   AF-A0A6G1HMU5-F1
#
_cell.length_a   1.000
_cell.length_b   1.000
_cell.length_c   1.000
_cell.angle_alpha   90.00
_cell.angle_beta   90.00
_cell.angle_gamma   90.00
#
_symmetry.space_group_name_H-M   'P 1'
#
loop_
_entity.id
_entity.type
_entity.pdbx_description
1 polymer ?
#
loop_
_entity_poly.entity_id
_entity_poly.type
_entity_poly.pdbx_seq_one_letter_code
_entity_poly.pdbx_strand_id
1 'polypeptide(L)'
;MPAGIQGIMQRESARITNQADSRLLHKAADTLSNTNPTPKMPQLDHLIFLVPHALLTSLPPSLTYPFTITPGGTHVDGLTENKLIILPSGTYIELIAFVPEAPPPRSPHWWADKRSGWIDWALTSPGGSADVQHVRERLAGLDAGVGYAPPVAGGRTRPDGVGVRWEVTFPTGAARGAVPFWCHDVTPREG
;
A
#
# COMPACT_ATOMS: atom_id res chain seq x y z
N MET A 1 -19.29 24.83 64.95
CA MET A 1 -19.77 26.05 65.65
C MET A 1 -18.60 27.01 65.73
N PRO A 2 -18.73 28.29 65.33
CA PRO A 2 -19.89 29.15 65.59
C PRO A 2 -20.75 29.54 64.37
N ALA A 3 -22.01 29.85 64.67
CA ALA A 3 -23.04 30.53 63.88
C ALA A 3 -22.81 32.07 63.88
N GLY A 4 -23.47 32.97 63.15
CA GLY A 4 -24.60 32.99 62.19
C GLY A 4 -24.37 34.22 61.27
N ILE A 5 -25.26 34.72 60.41
CA ILE A 5 -26.66 35.14 60.61
C ILE A 5 -27.30 35.32 59.20
N GLN A 6 -28.62 35.07 59.14
CA GLN A 6 -29.61 35.33 58.08
C GLN A 6 -29.47 36.71 57.39
N GLY A 7 -29.92 37.00 56.17
CA GLY A 7 -30.91 36.43 55.26
C GLY A 7 -31.24 37.51 54.20
N ILE A 8 -32.31 37.28 53.40
CA ILE A 8 -32.83 38.11 52.28
C ILE A 8 -32.13 37.76 50.95
N MET A 9 -32.74 37.15 49.92
CA MET A 9 -34.10 37.30 49.40
C MET A 9 -34.53 36.03 48.63
N GLN A 10 -35.80 35.66 48.76
CA GLN A 10 -36.47 34.57 48.04
C GLN A 10 -37.31 35.17 46.89
N ARG A 11 -37.36 34.43 45.77
CA ARG A 11 -38.36 34.44 44.67
C ARG A 11 -38.36 35.64 43.71
N GLU A 12 -38.14 35.36 42.42
CA GLU A 12 -39.25 35.34 41.45
C GLU A 12 -38.79 34.73 40.11
N SER A 13 -39.65 33.88 39.57
CA SER A 13 -39.52 33.23 38.28
C SER A 13 -40.13 34.14 37.20
N ALA A 14 -39.40 34.50 36.14
CA ALA A 14 -39.99 34.79 34.83
C ALA A 14 -38.95 34.78 33.70
N ARG A 15 -39.11 33.78 32.82
CA ARG A 15 -38.69 33.71 31.41
C ARG A 15 -38.02 34.95 30.81
N ILE A 16 -36.79 34.77 30.35
CA ILE A 16 -36.41 35.17 28.99
C ILE A 16 -35.78 33.94 28.34
N THR A 17 -36.56 33.31 27.47
CA THR A 17 -36.10 32.45 26.39
C THR A 17 -34.98 33.15 25.64
N ASN A 18 -33.79 32.57 25.54
CA ASN A 18 -32.99 32.85 24.37
C ASN A 18 -32.33 31.58 23.83
N GLN A 19 -32.68 31.34 22.59
CA GLN A 19 -32.36 30.26 21.69
C GLN A 19 -30.90 30.36 21.25
N ALA A 20 -29.98 30.41 22.21
CA ALA A 20 -28.55 30.64 21.98
C ALA A 20 -27.65 29.49 22.46
N ASP A 21 -28.15 28.58 23.30
CA ASP A 21 -27.31 27.50 23.88
C ASP A 21 -27.32 26.18 23.10
N SER A 22 -28.32 25.93 22.24
CA SER A 22 -28.27 24.71 21.41
C SER A 22 -27.25 24.84 20.27
N ARG A 23 -27.00 26.05 19.75
CA ARG A 23 -26.04 26.29 18.66
C ARG A 23 -24.58 26.21 19.10
N LEU A 24 -24.27 26.51 20.36
CA LEU A 24 -22.91 26.37 20.92
C LEU A 24 -22.59 24.91 21.25
N LEU A 25 -23.56 24.15 21.76
CA LEU A 25 -23.40 22.72 22.00
C LEU A 25 -23.37 21.90 20.68
N HIS A 26 -24.17 22.27 19.67
CA HIS A 26 -24.08 21.65 18.35
C HIS A 26 -22.79 22.05 17.62
N LYS A 27 -22.29 23.28 17.77
CA LYS A 27 -20.97 23.65 17.19
C LYS A 27 -19.81 22.93 17.85
N ALA A 28 -19.86 22.67 19.16
CA ALA A 28 -18.82 21.89 19.84
C ALA A 28 -18.87 20.40 19.47
N ALA A 29 -20.06 19.83 19.25
CA ALA A 29 -20.23 18.47 18.77
C ALA A 29 -19.87 18.30 17.28
N ASP A 30 -20.21 19.28 16.43
CA ASP A 30 -19.88 19.30 15.01
C ASP A 30 -18.39 19.57 14.75
N THR A 31 -17.70 20.28 15.65
CA THR A 31 -16.24 20.50 15.57
C THR A 31 -15.43 19.29 16.07
N LEU A 32 -16.08 18.34 16.75
CA LEU A 32 -15.50 17.03 17.10
C LEU A 32 -15.98 15.92 16.17
N SER A 33 -16.69 16.26 15.08
CA SER A 33 -17.03 15.34 14.01
C SER A 33 -15.78 14.93 13.24
N ASN A 34 -15.16 13.84 13.72
CA ASN A 34 -14.44 12.84 12.94
C ASN A 34 -13.66 13.38 11.72
N THR A 35 -12.58 14.13 11.98
CA THR A 35 -11.49 14.31 11.01
C THR A 35 -10.30 13.39 11.30
N ASN A 36 -10.52 12.27 12.00
CA ASN A 36 -9.64 11.14 11.76
C ASN A 36 -10.06 10.58 10.40
N PRO A 37 -9.32 10.81 9.30
CA PRO A 37 -9.55 10.03 8.09
C PRO A 37 -9.55 8.57 8.54
N THR A 38 -10.58 7.83 8.13
CA THR A 38 -10.57 6.37 8.29
C THR A 38 -9.19 5.90 7.81
N PRO A 39 -8.43 5.16 8.66
CA PRO A 39 -7.11 4.71 8.25
C PRO A 39 -7.28 4.01 6.90
N LYS A 40 -6.64 4.56 5.86
CA LYS A 40 -6.72 3.97 4.53
C LYS A 40 -6.07 2.60 4.64
N MET A 41 -6.91 1.57 4.64
CA MET A 41 -6.47 0.20 4.86
C MET A 41 -5.52 -0.22 3.72
N PRO A 42 -4.36 -0.82 4.03
CA PRO A 42 -3.50 -1.40 3.02
C PRO A 42 -4.25 -2.46 2.21
N GLN A 43 -3.96 -2.52 0.91
CA GLN A 43 -4.57 -3.46 -0.02
C GLN A 43 -3.49 -4.36 -0.62
N LEU A 44 -3.84 -5.62 -0.92
CA LEU A 44 -2.93 -6.52 -1.64
C LEU A 44 -2.82 -6.06 -3.09
N ASP A 45 -1.62 -5.66 -3.49
CA ASP A 45 -1.34 -5.21 -4.85
C ASP A 45 -1.09 -6.41 -5.77
N HIS A 46 -0.05 -7.19 -5.47
CA HIS A 46 0.30 -8.36 -6.26
C HIS A 46 1.14 -9.38 -5.49
N LEU A 47 1.18 -10.57 -6.04
CA LEU A 47 2.01 -11.69 -5.60
C LEU A 47 3.02 -12.02 -6.70
N ILE A 48 4.28 -12.24 -6.35
CA ILE A 48 5.36 -12.50 -7.31
C ILE A 48 5.69 -13.99 -7.35
N PHE A 49 5.53 -14.58 -8.53
CA PHE A 49 5.83 -15.99 -8.80
C PHE A 49 6.97 -16.11 -9.83
N LEU A 50 8.15 -16.50 -9.35
CA LEU A 50 9.34 -16.70 -10.18
C LEU A 50 9.22 -17.99 -10.99
N VAL A 51 9.35 -17.87 -12.30
CA VAL A 51 9.30 -18.98 -13.25
C VAL A 51 10.56 -19.05 -14.11
N PRO A 52 10.90 -20.22 -14.68
CA PRO A 52 11.90 -20.30 -15.73
C PRO A 52 11.49 -19.42 -16.93
N HIS A 53 12.45 -18.75 -17.55
CA HIS A 53 12.21 -17.88 -18.71
C HIS A 53 11.42 -18.58 -19.82
N ALA A 54 11.76 -19.84 -20.12
CA ALA A 54 11.06 -20.63 -21.15
C ALA A 54 9.54 -20.78 -20.87
N LEU A 55 9.15 -20.90 -19.60
CA LEU A 55 7.73 -20.96 -19.22
C LEU A 55 7.06 -19.59 -19.36
N LEU A 56 7.77 -18.51 -19.03
CA LEU A 56 7.24 -17.16 -19.22
C LEU A 56 7.02 -16.84 -20.71
N THR A 57 7.96 -17.23 -21.57
CA THR A 57 7.87 -17.02 -23.03
C THR A 57 6.72 -17.85 -23.65
N SER A 58 6.48 -19.06 -23.15
CA SER A 58 5.45 -19.96 -23.66
C SER A 58 4.59 -20.53 -22.53
N LEU A 59 3.57 -19.76 -22.14
CA LEU A 59 2.66 -20.16 -21.07
C LEU A 59 1.77 -21.33 -21.50
N PRO A 60 1.59 -22.36 -20.65
CA PRO A 60 0.76 -23.51 -20.96
C PRO A 60 -0.74 -23.13 -21.02
N PRO A 61 -1.57 -23.88 -21.78
CA PRO A 61 -3.02 -23.70 -21.83
C PRO A 61 -3.71 -23.72 -20.45
N SER A 62 -3.14 -24.45 -19.49
CA SER A 62 -3.65 -24.48 -18.11
C SER A 62 -3.61 -23.12 -17.41
N LEU A 63 -2.77 -22.18 -17.88
CA LEU A 63 -2.76 -20.79 -17.43
C LEU A 63 -3.52 -19.87 -18.39
N THR A 64 -3.35 -20.03 -19.70
CA THR A 64 -3.93 -19.09 -20.67
C THR A 64 -5.42 -19.28 -20.93
N TYR A 65 -6.00 -20.45 -20.66
CA TYR A 65 -7.44 -20.69 -20.82
C TYR A 65 -8.29 -20.10 -19.68
N PRO A 66 -7.98 -20.34 -18.38
CA PRO A 66 -8.83 -19.84 -17.29
C PRO A 66 -8.52 -18.41 -16.85
N PHE A 67 -7.39 -17.82 -17.25
CA PHE A 67 -6.95 -16.51 -16.75
C PHE A 67 -6.77 -15.48 -17.86
N THR A 68 -7.16 -14.24 -17.56
CA THR A 68 -6.78 -13.07 -18.36
C THR A 68 -5.32 -12.74 -18.06
N ILE A 69 -4.46 -12.89 -19.07
CA ILE A 69 -3.03 -12.60 -18.98
C ILE A 69 -2.69 -11.40 -19.85
N THR A 70 -2.20 -10.32 -19.24
CA THR A 70 -1.75 -9.16 -19.99
C THR A 70 -0.28 -9.30 -20.36
N PRO A 71 0.13 -8.74 -21.52
CA PRO A 71 1.53 -8.53 -21.80
C PRO A 71 2.15 -7.70 -20.65
N GLY A 72 3.20 -8.25 -20.04
CA GLY A 72 3.98 -7.52 -19.06
C GLY A 72 5.02 -6.65 -19.74
N GLY A 73 6.30 -6.87 -19.46
CA GLY A 73 7.41 -6.15 -20.07
C GLY A 73 8.73 -6.43 -19.37
N THR A 74 9.80 -5.85 -19.91
CA THR A 74 11.13 -5.90 -19.30
C THR A 74 11.27 -4.76 -18.30
N HIS A 75 11.74 -5.08 -17.09
CA HIS A 75 12.05 -4.08 -16.07
C HIS A 75 13.18 -3.15 -16.53
N VAL A 76 13.17 -1.91 -16.04
CA VAL A 76 14.10 -0.84 -16.48
C VAL A 76 15.57 -1.22 -16.29
N ASP A 77 15.89 -2.09 -15.32
CA ASP A 77 17.25 -2.59 -15.11
C ASP A 77 17.70 -3.63 -16.14
N GLY A 78 16.79 -4.13 -16.97
CA GLY A 78 17.06 -5.14 -17.99
C GLY A 78 17.36 -6.53 -17.44
N LEU A 79 17.06 -6.83 -16.18
CA LEU A 79 17.43 -8.09 -15.53
C LEU A 79 16.30 -9.11 -15.48
N THR A 80 15.05 -8.64 -15.49
CA THR A 80 13.86 -9.47 -15.40
C THR A 80 12.77 -8.98 -16.33
N GLU A 81 11.89 -9.88 -16.73
CA GLU A 81 10.68 -9.59 -17.48
C GLU A 81 9.49 -10.32 -16.88
N ASN A 82 8.28 -9.84 -17.18
CA ASN A 82 7.06 -10.38 -16.60
C ASN A 82 5.89 -10.57 -17.58
N LYS A 83 4.88 -11.30 -17.10
CA LYS A 83 3.50 -11.35 -17.60
C LYS A 83 2.57 -11.33 -16.40
N LEU A 84 1.41 -10.70 -16.54
CA LEU A 84 0.53 -10.48 -15.39
C LEU A 84 -0.78 -11.24 -15.54
N ILE A 85 -1.13 -12.05 -14.56
CA ILE A 85 -2.47 -12.63 -14.43
C ILE A 85 -3.32 -11.65 -13.63
N ILE A 86 -4.32 -11.04 -14.26
CA ILE A 86 -5.16 -10.03 -13.62
C ILE A 86 -6.35 -10.69 -12.92
N LEU A 87 -6.57 -10.35 -11.65
CA LEU A 87 -7.71 -10.83 -10.87
C LEU A 87 -8.83 -9.78 -10.81
N PRO A 88 -10.10 -10.18 -10.58
CA PRO A 88 -11.23 -9.24 -10.56
C PRO A 88 -11.15 -8.12 -9.52
N SER A 89 -10.34 -8.29 -8.46
CA SER A 89 -10.13 -7.27 -7.43
C SER A 89 -9.19 -6.14 -7.87
N GLY A 90 -8.54 -6.26 -9.03
CA GLY A 90 -7.42 -5.40 -9.44
C GLY A 90 -6.05 -5.86 -8.92
N THR A 91 -6.02 -6.85 -8.01
CA THR A 91 -4.81 -7.57 -7.62
C THR A 91 -4.31 -8.42 -8.81
N TYR A 92 -3.02 -8.64 -8.93
CA TYR A 92 -2.48 -9.53 -9.97
C TYR A 92 -1.44 -10.51 -9.44
N ILE A 93 -1.21 -11.59 -10.20
CA ILE A 93 -0.04 -12.44 -10.02
C ILE A 93 0.98 -12.02 -11.08
N GLU A 94 2.15 -11.59 -10.63
CA GLU A 94 3.29 -11.32 -11.49
C GLU A 94 4.04 -12.63 -11.74
N LEU A 95 3.90 -13.18 -12.95
CA LEU A 95 4.81 -14.21 -13.42
C LEU A 95 6.08 -13.49 -13.86
N ILE A 96 7.18 -13.70 -13.15
CA ILE A 96 8.45 -13.03 -13.43
C ILE A 96 9.52 -14.07 -13.78
N ALA A 97 10.41 -13.71 -14.70
CA ALA A 97 11.59 -14.50 -15.02
C ALA A 97 12.81 -13.59 -15.18
N PHE A 98 13.98 -14.16 -14.91
CA PHE A 98 15.25 -13.56 -15.31
C PHE A 98 15.41 -13.64 -16.82
N VAL A 99 15.94 -12.56 -17.42
CA VAL A 99 16.24 -12.56 -18.85
C VAL A 99 17.41 -13.52 -19.17
N PRO A 100 17.48 -14.08 -20.38
CA PRO A 100 18.52 -15.06 -20.75
C PRO A 100 19.95 -14.48 -20.73
N GLU A 101 20.09 -13.17 -20.86
CA GLU A 101 21.37 -12.45 -20.87
C GLU A 101 21.99 -12.40 -19.46
N ALA A 102 21.16 -12.33 -18.42
CA ALA A 102 21.57 -12.21 -17.02
C ALA A 102 20.86 -13.24 -16.11
N PRO A 103 21.00 -14.56 -16.34
CA PRO A 103 20.33 -15.58 -15.55
C PRO A 103 21.07 -15.81 -14.22
N PRO A 104 20.37 -16.28 -13.18
CA PRO A 104 20.99 -16.79 -11.96
C PRO A 104 22.00 -17.91 -12.25
N PRO A 105 23.10 -18.02 -11.48
CA PRO A 105 23.52 -17.13 -10.38
C PRO A 105 24.31 -15.90 -10.86
N ARG A 106 24.45 -15.67 -12.16
CA ARG A 106 25.24 -14.55 -12.72
C ARG A 106 24.53 -13.21 -12.64
N SER A 107 23.21 -13.20 -12.45
CA SER A 107 22.42 -11.99 -12.31
C SER A 107 22.88 -11.19 -11.07
N PRO A 108 23.12 -9.87 -11.19
CA PRO A 108 23.37 -9.00 -10.04
C PRO A 108 22.10 -8.66 -9.25
N HIS A 109 20.93 -9.13 -9.70
CA HIS A 109 19.65 -8.87 -9.05
C HIS A 109 19.57 -9.53 -7.67
N TRP A 110 18.91 -8.88 -6.72
CA TRP A 110 18.75 -9.37 -5.34
C TRP A 110 17.87 -10.63 -5.19
N TRP A 111 17.28 -11.13 -6.27
CA TRP A 111 16.51 -12.40 -6.29
C TRP A 111 17.30 -13.54 -6.94
N ALA A 112 18.58 -13.34 -7.28
CA ALA A 112 19.39 -14.34 -7.98
C ALA A 112 19.62 -15.63 -7.16
N ASP A 113 19.43 -15.59 -5.85
CA ASP A 113 19.52 -16.75 -4.95
C ASP A 113 18.17 -17.45 -4.72
N LYS A 114 17.06 -16.88 -5.23
CA LYS A 114 15.71 -17.44 -5.07
C LYS A 114 15.47 -18.62 -6.00
N ARG A 115 14.66 -19.57 -5.54
CA ARG A 115 14.16 -20.70 -6.34
C ARG A 115 12.84 -20.31 -6.99
N SER A 116 12.50 -20.98 -8.09
CA SER A 116 11.18 -20.83 -8.72
C SER A 116 10.05 -21.11 -7.72
N GLY A 117 8.97 -20.32 -7.81
CA GLY A 117 7.87 -20.33 -6.85
C GLY A 117 7.51 -18.93 -6.37
N TRP A 118 6.77 -18.85 -5.26
CA TRP A 118 6.44 -17.58 -4.59
C TRP A 118 7.69 -16.97 -3.95
N ILE A 119 8.05 -15.75 -4.36
CA ILE A 119 9.31 -15.11 -3.93
C ILE A 119 9.13 -13.78 -3.21
N ASP A 120 8.04 -13.06 -3.46
CA ASP A 120 7.74 -11.77 -2.83
C ASP A 120 6.27 -11.39 -3.00
N TRP A 121 5.84 -10.31 -2.34
CA TRP A 121 4.49 -9.78 -2.45
C TRP A 121 4.40 -8.31 -2.03
N ALA A 122 3.43 -7.60 -2.59
CA ALA A 122 3.30 -6.17 -2.45
C ALA A 122 1.96 -5.74 -1.85
N LEU A 123 2.01 -4.70 -1.03
CA LEU A 123 0.85 -3.91 -0.64
C LEU A 123 0.80 -2.61 -1.44
N THR A 124 -0.40 -2.05 -1.56
CA THR A 124 -0.63 -0.69 -2.03
C THR A 124 -1.58 0.03 -1.08
N SER A 125 -1.72 1.34 -1.27
CA SER A 125 -2.68 2.15 -0.52
C SER A 125 -3.16 3.36 -1.33
N PRO A 126 -4.38 3.85 -1.10
CA PRO A 126 -4.94 4.97 -1.87
C PRO A 126 -4.24 6.32 -1.69
N GLY A 127 -3.37 6.49 -0.69
CA GLY A 127 -2.56 7.71 -0.49
C GLY A 127 -1.12 7.61 -1.02
N GLY A 128 -0.77 6.51 -1.70
CA GLY A 128 0.56 6.39 -2.31
C GLY A 128 1.69 6.20 -1.29
N SER A 129 2.91 6.57 -1.70
CA SER A 129 4.10 6.51 -0.84
C SER A 129 3.99 7.39 0.41
N ALA A 130 3.13 8.42 0.43
CA ALA A 130 2.85 9.24 1.60
C ALA A 130 2.16 8.47 2.75
N ASP A 131 1.32 7.47 2.44
CA ASP A 131 0.75 6.59 3.47
C ASP A 131 1.84 5.71 4.10
N VAL A 132 2.81 5.25 3.29
CA VAL A 132 3.91 4.41 3.77
C VAL A 132 4.85 5.19 4.70
N GLN A 133 4.96 6.51 4.52
CA GLN A 133 5.73 7.36 5.43
C GLN A 133 5.21 7.26 6.88
N HIS A 134 3.89 7.21 7.06
CA HIS A 134 3.31 7.03 8.40
C HIS A 134 3.62 5.63 8.97
N VAL A 135 3.64 4.59 8.13
CA VAL A 135 4.05 3.24 8.55
C VAL A 135 5.52 3.23 8.98
N ARG A 136 6.40 3.91 8.23
CA ARG A 136 7.82 4.05 8.54
C ARG A 136 8.06 4.72 9.88
N GLU A 137 7.39 5.84 10.13
CA GLU A 137 7.51 6.60 11.38
C GLU A 137 7.01 5.79 12.58
N ARG A 138 5.88 5.10 12.43
CA ARG A 138 5.37 4.23 13.50
C ARG A 138 6.32 3.09 13.82
N LEU A 139 6.88 2.42 12.80
CA LEU A 139 7.83 1.34 13.01
C LEU A 139 9.16 1.83 13.62
N ALA A 140 9.63 3.03 13.24
CA ALA A 140 10.83 3.62 13.84
C ALA A 140 10.68 3.93 15.34
N GLY A 141 9.45 4.15 15.81
CA GLY A 141 9.13 4.31 17.24
C GLY A 141 8.93 3.00 18.00
N LEU A 142 9.06 1.84 17.34
CA LEU A 142 8.85 0.52 17.91
C LEU A 142 10.12 -0.34 17.78
N ASP A 143 10.39 -1.21 18.75
CA ASP A 143 11.44 -2.23 18.64
C ASP A 143 10.92 -3.45 17.85
N ALA A 144 10.52 -3.21 16.59
CA ALA A 144 9.84 -4.22 15.78
C ALA A 144 10.81 -5.13 15.00
N GLY A 145 12.11 -4.81 14.95
CA GLY A 145 13.10 -5.51 14.14
C GLY A 145 12.90 -5.36 12.61
N VAL A 146 11.88 -4.62 12.17
CA VAL A 146 11.55 -4.39 10.77
C VAL A 146 11.25 -2.90 10.55
N GLY A 147 11.72 -2.38 9.43
CA GLY A 147 11.43 -1.02 8.98
C GLY A 147 11.23 -0.98 7.46
N TYR A 148 11.13 0.23 6.90
CA TYR A 148 11.08 0.42 5.45
C TYR A 148 12.02 1.55 5.04
N ALA A 149 12.76 1.32 3.95
CA ALA A 149 13.61 2.32 3.30
C ALA A 149 12.76 3.44 2.67
N PRO A 150 13.35 4.57 2.23
CA PRO A 150 12.64 5.53 1.37
C PRO A 150 12.11 4.88 0.08
N PRO A 151 11.03 5.41 -0.51
CA PRO A 151 10.53 4.93 -1.80
C PRO A 151 11.57 5.15 -2.91
N VAL A 152 11.63 4.22 -3.85
CA VAL A 152 12.47 4.30 -5.05
C VAL A 152 11.62 4.12 -6.30
N ALA A 153 11.93 4.88 -7.34
CA ALA A 153 11.23 4.77 -8.61
C ALA A 153 11.57 3.44 -9.31
N GLY A 154 10.55 2.80 -9.87
CA GLY A 154 10.65 1.61 -10.69
C GLY A 154 9.80 1.74 -11.96
N GLY A 155 9.95 0.77 -12.85
CA GLY A 155 9.21 0.77 -14.10
C GLY A 155 9.50 -0.44 -14.97
N ARG A 156 8.66 -0.59 -16.00
CA ARG A 156 8.90 -1.50 -17.13
C ARG A 156 8.43 -0.87 -18.43
N THR A 157 8.96 -1.38 -19.53
CA THR A 157 8.49 -1.04 -20.88
C THR A 157 7.64 -2.18 -21.42
N ARG A 158 6.40 -1.89 -21.80
CA ARG A 158 5.49 -2.84 -22.45
C ARG A 158 5.95 -3.11 -23.91
N PRO A 159 5.51 -4.21 -24.54
CA PRO A 159 5.84 -4.51 -25.93
C PRO A 159 5.40 -3.46 -26.96
N ASP A 160 4.37 -2.67 -26.65
CA ASP A 160 3.89 -1.54 -27.47
C ASP A 160 4.72 -0.26 -27.29
N GLY A 161 5.77 -0.31 -26.47
CA GLY A 161 6.64 0.84 -26.15
C GLY A 161 6.10 1.74 -25.05
N VAL A 162 4.92 1.46 -24.48
CA VAL A 162 4.37 2.27 -23.38
C VAL A 162 5.13 2.00 -22.08
N GLY A 163 5.63 3.06 -21.47
CA GLY A 163 6.31 3.02 -20.17
C GLY A 163 5.32 2.98 -19.01
N VAL A 164 5.44 1.98 -18.14
CA VAL A 164 4.73 1.88 -16.86
C VAL A 164 5.69 2.23 -15.74
N ARG A 165 5.29 3.13 -14.85
CA ARG A 165 6.12 3.61 -13.73
C ARG A 165 5.39 3.43 -12.41
N TRP A 166 6.18 3.20 -11.36
CA TRP A 166 5.71 3.05 -9.99
C TRP A 166 6.77 3.51 -9.00
N GLU A 167 6.39 3.61 -7.74
CA GLU A 167 7.30 3.74 -6.60
C GLU A 167 7.24 2.47 -5.76
N VAL A 168 8.40 1.89 -5.42
CA VAL A 168 8.48 0.79 -4.46
C VAL A 168 9.11 1.23 -3.15
N THR A 169 8.54 0.80 -2.04
CA THR A 169 9.14 0.96 -0.70
C THR A 169 9.46 -0.40 -0.12
N PHE A 170 10.74 -0.63 0.12
CA PHE A 170 11.24 -1.94 0.48
C PHE A 170 11.47 -2.11 1.98
N PRO A 171 11.17 -3.28 2.56
CA PRO A 171 11.47 -3.55 3.97
C PRO A 171 12.97 -3.57 4.23
N THR A 172 13.35 -3.16 5.44
CA THR A 172 14.67 -3.25 6.06
C THR A 172 14.58 -4.10 7.32
N GLY A 173 15.66 -4.79 7.70
CA GLY A 173 15.66 -5.69 8.87
C GLY A 173 14.95 -7.03 8.66
N ALA A 174 14.32 -7.25 7.50
CA ALA A 174 13.69 -8.51 7.12
C ALA A 174 14.17 -8.98 5.74
N ALA A 175 14.19 -10.29 5.52
CA ALA A 175 14.47 -10.87 4.22
C ALA A 175 13.33 -10.55 3.22
N ARG A 176 13.68 -10.37 1.93
CA ARG A 176 12.71 -10.20 0.84
C ARG A 176 11.73 -11.36 0.78
N GLY A 177 10.44 -11.04 0.68
CA GLY A 177 9.31 -11.97 0.74
C GLY A 177 8.81 -12.35 2.13
N ALA A 178 9.56 -12.05 3.21
CA ALA A 178 9.11 -12.36 4.58
C ALA A 178 8.01 -11.40 5.07
N VAL A 179 8.10 -10.14 4.66
CA VAL A 179 7.12 -9.07 4.88
C VAL A 179 6.89 -8.36 3.55
N PRO A 180 5.74 -7.71 3.33
CA PRO A 180 5.47 -7.11 2.04
C PRO A 180 6.40 -5.95 1.78
N PHE A 181 6.67 -5.68 0.51
CA PHE A 181 7.06 -4.34 0.10
C PHE A 181 5.82 -3.54 -0.28
N TRP A 182 5.97 -2.24 -0.52
CA TRP A 182 4.89 -1.40 -1.03
C TRP A 182 5.13 -1.08 -2.48
N CYS A 183 4.09 -1.11 -3.30
CA CYS A 183 4.12 -0.70 -4.69
C CYS A 183 2.97 0.28 -4.94
N HIS A 184 3.29 1.44 -5.51
CA HIS A 184 2.31 2.45 -5.85
C HIS A 184 2.49 2.86 -7.29
N ASP A 185 1.47 2.62 -8.10
CA ASP A 185 1.49 3.01 -9.50
C ASP A 185 1.56 4.53 -9.65
N VAL A 186 2.50 4.99 -10.48
CA VAL A 186 2.57 6.38 -10.95
C VAL A 186 1.85 6.50 -12.29
N THR A 187 1.96 5.49 -13.14
CA THR A 187 1.15 5.35 -14.35
C THR A 187 -0.13 4.57 -14.01
N PRO A 188 -1.34 5.12 -14.21
CA PRO A 188 -2.59 4.40 -13.93
C PRO A 188 -2.66 3.04 -14.65
N ARG A 189 -3.29 2.07 -13.99
CA ARG A 189 -3.61 0.78 -14.63
C ARG A 189 -4.69 0.99 -15.69
N GLU A 190 -4.46 0.45 -16.86
CA GLU A 190 -5.51 0.28 -17.87
C GLU A 190 -6.25 -1.02 -17.53
N GLY A 191 -7.59 -0.95 -17.50
CA GLY A 191 -8.46 -2.07 -17.12
C GLY A 191 -8.69 -3.06 -18.26
#